data_AF-A0A2Z5G9J2-F1
#
_entry.id   AF-A0A2Z5G9J2-F1
#
_cell.length_a   1.000
_cell.length_b   1.000
_cell.length_c   1.000
_cell.angle_alpha   90.00
_cell.angle_beta   90.00
_cell.angle_gamma   90.00
#
_symmetry.space_group_name_H-M   'P 1'
#
loop_
_entity.id
_entity.type
_entity.pdbx_description
1 polymer ?
#
loop_
_entity_poly.entity_id
_entity_poly.type
_entity_poly.pdbx_seq_one_letter_code
_entity_poly.pdbx_strand_id
1 'polypeptide(L)'
;MQLLDLEPGASSDDVQSEIERGPLPDATANNDTTDKQRRGRQNHPGRNELPAHLKRVDRMIPCASEQCKCGRCGGDTRVIGYDITEVLDMKPVEFFVTRIMREKRACVRCIKQGVATAPVPVRIAPRSIFSDETIISFLVGSMPTASRCIVNARSCCAISAPMWR
;
A
#
# COMPACT_ATOMS: atom_id res chain seq x y z
N MET A 1 10.09 29.32 30.16
CA MET A 1 11.25 28.71 29.46
C MET A 1 11.91 27.73 30.42
N GLN A 2 11.38 26.50 30.52
CA GLN A 2 11.89 25.37 31.31
C GLN A 2 10.94 24.20 31.03
N LEU A 3 11.26 23.40 30.00
CA LEU A 3 10.45 22.26 29.54
C LEU A 3 11.25 21.34 28.60
N LEU A 4 12.53 21.10 28.90
CA LEU A 4 13.46 20.39 28.00
C LEU A 4 14.41 19.38 28.69
N ASP A 5 14.43 19.29 30.02
CA ASP A 5 15.49 18.61 30.77
C ASP A 5 15.10 17.20 31.30
N LEU A 6 13.98 16.64 30.85
CA LEU A 6 13.38 15.40 31.40
C LEU A 6 12.78 14.48 30.31
N GLU A 7 13.63 13.80 29.55
CA GLU A 7 13.35 12.44 29.05
C GLU A 7 14.52 11.52 29.40
N PRO A 8 14.30 10.29 29.90
CA PRO A 8 15.37 9.41 30.35
C PRO A 8 16.08 8.72 29.18
N GLY A 9 17.41 8.60 29.29
CA GLY A 9 18.18 7.68 28.44
C GLY A 9 17.90 6.20 28.78
N ALA A 10 18.36 5.29 27.93
CA ALA A 10 18.28 3.84 28.17
C ALA A 10 18.92 3.46 29.51
N SER A 11 18.36 2.46 30.22
CA SER A 11 18.92 2.03 31.50
C SER A 11 20.22 1.28 31.31
N SER A 12 21.09 1.32 32.32
CA SER A 12 22.27 0.45 32.38
C SER A 12 21.90 -1.04 32.31
N ASP A 13 20.71 -1.41 32.79
CA ASP A 13 20.19 -2.78 32.74
C ASP A 13 19.94 -3.27 31.30
N ASP A 14 19.40 -2.39 30.44
CA ASP A 14 19.14 -2.71 29.03
C ASP A 14 20.48 -3.00 28.32
N VAL A 15 21.48 -2.14 28.55
CA VAL A 15 22.83 -2.25 28.00
C VAL A 15 23.52 -3.54 28.47
N GLN A 16 23.39 -3.89 29.74
CA GLN A 16 23.96 -5.12 30.30
C GLN A 16 23.32 -6.37 29.65
N SER A 17 22.01 -6.35 29.38
CA SER A 17 21.28 -7.49 28.81
C SER A 17 21.66 -7.83 27.36
N GLU A 18 22.14 -6.85 26.58
CA GLU A 18 22.68 -7.08 25.23
C GLU A 18 24.11 -7.64 25.28
N ILE A 19 24.93 -7.19 26.24
CA ILE A 19 26.31 -7.66 26.43
C ILE A 19 26.34 -9.16 26.79
N GLU A 20 25.39 -9.64 27.59
CA GLU A 20 25.29 -11.06 27.96
C GLU A 20 24.85 -11.99 26.81
N ARG A 21 24.23 -11.48 25.74
CA ARG A 21 23.69 -12.32 24.64
C ARG A 21 24.78 -12.86 23.71
N GLY A 22 25.83 -12.09 23.46
CA GLY A 22 26.99 -12.48 22.64
C GLY A 22 26.70 -12.72 21.13
N PRO A 23 27.75 -12.98 20.33
CA PRO A 23 27.62 -13.22 18.88
C PRO A 23 27.15 -14.64 18.53
N LEU A 24 26.45 -14.78 17.39
CA LEU A 24 26.01 -16.07 16.84
C LEU A 24 27.13 -16.75 15.99
N PRO A 25 27.25 -18.09 16.04
CA PRO A 25 28.23 -18.85 15.25
C PRO A 25 27.73 -19.28 13.85
N ASP A 26 28.67 -19.44 12.91
CA ASP A 26 28.45 -19.94 11.54
C ASP A 26 28.42 -21.48 11.43
N ALA A 27 27.84 -22.02 10.35
CA ALA A 27 27.65 -23.47 10.16
C ALA A 27 27.85 -23.97 8.70
N THR A 28 28.62 -25.06 8.50
CA THR A 28 28.89 -25.64 7.16
C THR A 28 29.03 -27.18 7.12
N ALA A 29 28.11 -27.86 6.41
CA ALA A 29 28.12 -29.27 5.91
C ALA A 29 26.79 -29.58 5.14
N ASN A 30 26.56 -30.61 4.30
CA ASN A 30 27.36 -31.49 3.41
C ASN A 30 26.39 -32.21 2.40
N ASN A 31 26.90 -32.91 1.37
CA ASN A 31 26.13 -33.58 0.29
C ASN A 31 25.73 -35.06 0.61
N ASP A 32 25.20 -35.96 -0.24
CA ASP A 32 24.85 -36.06 -1.71
C ASP A 32 23.70 -37.15 -1.86
N THR A 33 23.27 -37.85 -2.94
CA THR A 33 23.73 -38.15 -4.32
C THR A 33 22.59 -38.70 -5.24
N THR A 34 22.85 -38.77 -6.57
CA THR A 34 22.29 -39.71 -7.59
C THR A 34 20.90 -39.50 -8.26
N ASP A 35 20.67 -40.25 -9.38
CA ASP A 35 20.10 -39.76 -10.66
C ASP A 35 19.39 -40.86 -11.52
N LYS A 36 18.68 -40.46 -12.59
CA LYS A 36 18.18 -41.20 -13.79
C LYS A 36 16.85 -41.98 -13.73
N GLN A 37 15.76 -41.38 -14.25
CA GLN A 37 14.82 -42.04 -15.19
C GLN A 37 13.77 -41.08 -15.83
N ARG A 38 13.13 -41.52 -16.94
CA ARG A 38 11.90 -40.96 -17.59
C ARG A 38 11.98 -39.56 -18.25
N ARG A 39 12.62 -39.47 -19.43
CA ARG A 39 12.47 -38.35 -20.39
C ARG A 39 11.15 -38.43 -21.21
N GLY A 40 10.03 -38.68 -20.53
CA GLY A 40 8.80 -39.24 -21.14
C GLY A 40 7.63 -38.27 -21.37
N ARG A 41 7.86 -36.96 -21.34
CA ARG A 41 6.85 -35.93 -21.65
C ARG A 41 7.60 -34.66 -22.04
N GLN A 42 7.56 -34.24 -23.31
CA GLN A 42 7.97 -32.87 -23.64
C GLN A 42 6.85 -31.95 -23.16
N ASN A 43 6.94 -31.59 -21.88
CA ASN A 43 6.06 -30.62 -21.26
C ASN A 43 6.22 -29.32 -22.04
N HIS A 44 5.13 -28.87 -22.67
CA HIS A 44 4.99 -27.45 -22.96
C HIS A 44 5.25 -26.73 -21.62
N PRO A 45 6.19 -25.77 -21.55
CA PRO A 45 6.36 -25.00 -20.31
C PRO A 45 5.00 -24.44 -19.95
N GLY A 46 4.58 -24.67 -18.70
CA GLY A 46 3.30 -24.23 -18.20
C GLY A 46 3.23 -22.71 -18.11
N ARG A 47 2.17 -22.19 -17.51
CA ARG A 47 2.16 -20.77 -17.13
C ARG A 47 3.31 -20.53 -16.16
N ASN A 48 4.33 -19.80 -16.59
CA ASN A 48 5.48 -19.45 -15.74
C ASN A 48 4.96 -18.82 -14.45
N GLU A 49 5.42 -19.37 -13.32
CA GLU A 49 5.03 -18.91 -11.98
C GLU A 49 5.43 -17.45 -11.80
N LEU A 50 4.55 -16.65 -11.17
CA LEU A 50 4.93 -15.28 -10.84
C LEU A 50 6.07 -15.33 -9.80
N PRO A 51 7.16 -14.54 -9.96
CA PRO A 51 8.30 -14.59 -9.04
C PRO A 51 7.88 -14.63 -7.56
N ALA A 52 8.46 -15.54 -6.78
CA ALA A 52 8.04 -15.79 -5.40
C ALA A 52 8.13 -14.56 -4.46
N HIS A 53 8.94 -13.56 -4.84
CA HIS A 53 9.05 -12.29 -4.13
C HIS A 53 7.84 -11.34 -4.35
N LEU A 54 6.97 -11.62 -5.33
CA LEU A 54 5.76 -10.85 -5.57
C LEU A 54 4.64 -11.36 -4.67
N LYS A 55 4.11 -10.46 -3.83
CA LYS A 55 3.04 -10.79 -2.88
C LYS A 55 1.75 -11.14 -3.63
N ARG A 56 1.32 -12.40 -3.49
CA ARG A 56 -0.03 -12.85 -3.84
C ARG A 56 -1.05 -12.28 -2.84
N VAL A 57 -2.26 -12.00 -3.34
CA VAL A 57 -3.39 -11.49 -2.53
C VAL A 57 -4.64 -12.26 -2.94
N ASP A 58 -5.11 -13.14 -2.06
CA ASP A 58 -6.18 -14.08 -2.39
C ASP A 58 -7.54 -13.39 -2.40
N ARG A 59 -8.07 -13.15 -3.59
CA ARG A 59 -9.42 -12.61 -3.79
C ARG A 59 -10.43 -13.77 -3.91
N MET A 60 -10.84 -14.29 -2.76
CA MET A 60 -11.88 -15.33 -2.69
C MET A 60 -13.21 -14.82 -3.28
N ILE A 61 -13.78 -15.56 -4.23
CA ILE A 61 -15.09 -15.29 -4.84
C ILE A 61 -16.06 -16.37 -4.34
N PRO A 62 -17.08 -16.02 -3.53
CA PRO A 62 -18.05 -17.00 -3.05
C PRO A 62 -18.97 -17.48 -4.18
N CYS A 63 -19.48 -18.70 -4.06
CA CYS A 63 -20.55 -19.20 -4.92
C CYS A 63 -21.84 -18.38 -4.72
N ALA A 64 -22.71 -18.36 -5.72
CA ALA A 64 -24.01 -17.70 -5.59
C ALA A 64 -24.89 -18.43 -4.56
N SER A 65 -25.77 -17.71 -3.86
CA SER A 65 -26.62 -18.27 -2.79
C SER A 65 -27.52 -19.43 -3.26
N GLU A 66 -27.90 -19.45 -4.54
CA GLU A 66 -28.64 -20.54 -5.19
C GLU A 66 -27.80 -21.82 -5.34
N GLN A 67 -26.48 -21.68 -5.55
CA GLN A 67 -25.52 -22.77 -5.69
C GLN A 67 -25.12 -23.36 -4.34
N CYS A 68 -25.32 -22.61 -3.25
CA CYS A 68 -25.11 -23.08 -1.87
C CYS A 68 -26.12 -24.15 -1.42
N LYS A 69 -27.08 -24.54 -2.27
CA LYS A 69 -28.09 -25.57 -1.98
C LYS A 69 -28.11 -26.65 -3.05
N CYS A 70 -28.26 -27.90 -2.62
CA CYS A 70 -28.37 -29.03 -3.53
C CYS A 70 -29.73 -28.99 -4.25
N GLY A 71 -29.74 -28.70 -5.55
CA GLY A 71 -30.94 -28.63 -6.39
C GLY A 71 -31.78 -29.93 -6.50
N ARG A 72 -31.37 -31.02 -5.84
CA ARG A 72 -32.13 -32.30 -5.78
C ARG A 72 -32.70 -32.63 -4.40
N CYS A 73 -32.14 -32.10 -3.31
CA CYS A 73 -32.63 -32.38 -1.94
C CYS A 73 -32.77 -31.15 -1.03
N GLY A 74 -32.50 -29.94 -1.52
CA GLY A 74 -32.69 -28.66 -0.83
C GLY A 74 -31.70 -28.35 0.31
N GLY A 75 -30.94 -29.35 0.79
CA GLY A 75 -29.94 -29.19 1.84
C GLY A 75 -28.70 -28.41 1.38
N ASP A 76 -28.02 -27.77 2.34
CA ASP A 76 -26.90 -26.86 2.09
C ASP A 76 -25.63 -27.62 1.65
N THR A 77 -24.92 -27.07 0.66
CA THR A 77 -23.67 -27.63 0.13
C THR A 77 -22.47 -27.15 0.95
N ARG A 78 -21.44 -27.99 1.08
CA ARG A 78 -20.18 -27.64 1.76
C ARG A 78 -19.08 -27.30 0.75
N VAL A 79 -18.21 -26.36 1.09
CA VAL A 79 -17.00 -26.06 0.31
C VAL A 79 -16.04 -27.25 0.37
N ILE A 80 -15.55 -27.70 -0.79
CA ILE A 80 -14.64 -28.85 -0.93
C ILE A 80 -13.19 -28.38 -1.17
N GLY A 81 -13.01 -27.26 -1.87
CA GLY A 81 -11.72 -26.67 -2.22
C GLY A 81 -11.90 -25.37 -3.00
N TYR A 82 -10.80 -24.79 -3.47
CA TYR A 82 -10.78 -23.57 -4.29
C TYR A 82 -9.83 -23.74 -5.48
N ASP A 83 -10.25 -23.30 -6.66
CA ASP A 83 -9.38 -23.19 -7.83
C ASP A 83 -8.52 -21.92 -7.71
N ILE A 84 -7.21 -22.08 -7.57
CA ILE A 84 -6.27 -20.96 -7.34
C ILE A 84 -5.71 -20.47 -8.69
N THR A 85 -5.76 -19.16 -8.93
CA THR A 85 -5.17 -18.50 -10.11
C THR A 85 -4.42 -17.25 -9.70
N GLU A 86 -3.11 -17.21 -9.99
CA GLU A 86 -2.27 -16.06 -9.64
C GLU A 86 -2.46 -14.89 -10.62
N VAL A 87 -2.41 -13.66 -10.10
CA VAL A 87 -2.49 -12.39 -10.84
C VAL A 87 -1.55 -11.38 -10.17
N LEU A 88 -0.99 -10.43 -10.94
CA LEU A 88 -0.08 -9.38 -10.45
C LEU A 88 -0.76 -8.01 -10.51
N ASP A 89 -1.01 -7.40 -9.35
CA ASP A 89 -1.65 -6.09 -9.21
C ASP A 89 -0.65 -4.97 -8.87
N MET A 90 -0.93 -3.74 -9.32
CA MET A 90 -0.12 -2.53 -9.05
C MET A 90 -0.98 -1.36 -8.55
N LYS A 91 -0.46 -0.58 -7.58
CA LYS A 91 -1.03 0.66 -7.02
C LYS A 91 0.19 1.50 -6.57
N PRO A 92 0.37 2.80 -6.92
CA PRO A 92 -0.59 3.90 -6.72
C PRO A 92 -0.61 4.91 -7.90
N VAL A 93 -0.84 6.22 -7.68
CA VAL A 93 -2.11 6.90 -8.01
C VAL A 93 -1.89 7.78 -9.25
N GLU A 94 -2.88 7.87 -10.14
CA GLU A 94 -2.85 8.76 -11.31
C GLU A 94 -3.23 10.21 -10.95
N PHE A 95 -2.47 11.19 -11.45
CA PHE A 95 -2.77 12.61 -11.27
C PHE A 95 -3.53 13.16 -12.49
N PHE A 96 -4.66 13.84 -12.25
CA PHE A 96 -5.51 14.44 -13.29
C PHE A 96 -5.89 15.89 -12.97
N VAL A 97 -6.39 16.63 -13.98
CA VAL A 97 -6.68 18.08 -13.88
C VAL A 97 -8.17 18.38 -13.96
N THR A 98 -8.78 18.72 -12.83
CA THR A 98 -10.19 19.14 -12.75
C THR A 98 -10.38 20.59 -13.21
N ARG A 99 -11.18 20.80 -14.27
CA ARG A 99 -11.52 22.15 -14.78
C ARG A 99 -12.82 22.68 -14.16
N ILE A 100 -12.72 23.65 -13.26
CA ILE A 100 -13.89 24.29 -12.62
C ILE A 100 -14.39 25.45 -13.47
N MET A 101 -15.52 25.26 -14.16
CA MET A 101 -16.15 26.29 -15.01
C MET A 101 -17.25 27.03 -14.23
N ARG A 102 -17.02 28.31 -13.92
CA ARG A 102 -18.01 29.17 -13.24
C ARG A 102 -18.91 29.86 -14.26
N GLU A 103 -20.21 29.58 -14.19
CA GLU A 103 -21.20 30.18 -15.10
C GLU A 103 -21.28 31.71 -14.95
N LYS A 104 -21.50 32.40 -16.07
CA LYS A 104 -21.81 33.84 -16.14
C LYS A 104 -23.16 34.02 -16.84
N ARG A 105 -24.07 34.80 -16.24
CA ARG A 105 -25.39 35.13 -16.80
C ARG A 105 -25.60 36.65 -16.82
N ALA A 106 -26.24 37.14 -17.87
CA ALA A 106 -26.64 38.54 -18.00
C ALA A 106 -28.06 38.60 -18.57
N CYS A 107 -28.87 39.58 -18.14
CA CYS A 107 -30.21 39.75 -18.67
C CYS A 107 -30.17 40.59 -19.96
N VAL A 108 -30.50 39.97 -21.11
CA VAL A 108 -30.49 40.63 -22.44
C VAL A 108 -31.37 41.89 -22.48
N ARG A 109 -32.46 41.93 -21.70
CA ARG A 109 -33.40 43.06 -21.66
C ARG A 109 -33.04 44.13 -20.62
N CYS A 110 -32.20 43.81 -19.63
CA CYS A 110 -31.95 44.66 -18.47
C CYS A 110 -30.46 44.96 -18.29
N ILE A 111 -29.86 45.67 -19.26
CA ILE A 111 -28.42 46.01 -19.29
C ILE A 111 -27.93 46.62 -17.96
N LYS A 112 -28.76 47.43 -17.29
CA LYS A 112 -28.47 48.05 -15.97
C LYS A 112 -28.21 47.05 -14.83
N GLN A 113 -28.59 45.77 -14.96
CA GLN A 113 -28.38 44.75 -13.93
C GLN A 113 -27.03 44.00 -14.07
N GLY A 114 -26.28 44.24 -15.15
CA GLY A 114 -24.92 43.72 -15.31
C GLY A 114 -24.81 42.20 -15.52
N VAL A 115 -23.68 41.62 -15.09
CA VAL A 115 -23.33 40.21 -15.27
C VAL A 115 -23.20 39.52 -13.91
N ALA A 116 -24.12 38.61 -13.60
CA ALA A 116 -23.99 37.70 -12.47
C ALA A 116 -22.98 36.59 -12.81
N THR A 117 -22.10 36.26 -11.86
CA THR A 117 -21.17 35.11 -11.99
C THR A 117 -21.38 34.19 -10.79
N ALA A 118 -21.48 32.88 -11.03
CA ALA A 118 -21.57 31.88 -9.96
C ALA A 118 -20.40 32.06 -8.96
N PRO A 119 -20.58 31.84 -7.64
CA PRO A 119 -19.55 32.12 -6.64
C PRO A 119 -18.23 31.35 -6.89
N VAL A 120 -17.14 31.81 -6.28
CA VAL A 120 -15.90 31.02 -6.23
C VAL A 120 -16.13 29.89 -5.21
N PRO A 121 -15.80 28.62 -5.52
CA PRO A 121 -15.84 27.57 -4.50
C PRO A 121 -14.84 27.91 -3.39
N VAL A 122 -15.24 27.71 -2.13
CA VAL A 122 -14.32 27.80 -0.99
C VAL A 122 -13.27 26.70 -1.12
N ARG A 123 -12.02 27.01 -0.82
CA ARG A 123 -10.88 26.10 -0.91
C ARG A 123 -9.94 26.27 0.28
N ILE A 124 -9.38 25.18 0.77
CA ILE A 124 -8.39 25.13 1.86
C ILE A 124 -7.17 26.00 1.52
N ALA A 125 -6.65 25.86 0.29
CA ALA A 125 -5.53 26.64 -0.21
C ALA A 125 -5.95 27.48 -1.43
N PRO A 126 -6.39 28.74 -1.26
CA PRO A 126 -6.82 29.58 -2.37
C PRO A 126 -5.67 29.83 -3.36
N ARG A 127 -5.98 29.77 -4.66
CA ARG A 127 -5.03 29.87 -5.80
C ARG A 127 -4.02 28.70 -5.94
N SER A 128 -4.09 27.65 -5.13
CA SER A 128 -3.22 26.48 -5.29
C SER A 128 -3.54 25.66 -6.55
N ILE A 129 -2.51 25.03 -7.14
CA ILE A 129 -2.64 24.17 -8.33
C ILE A 129 -3.22 22.78 -8.01
N PHE A 130 -2.98 22.29 -6.79
CA PHE A 130 -3.46 21.00 -6.30
C PHE A 130 -4.93 21.09 -5.89
N SER A 131 -5.72 20.02 -6.07
CA SER A 131 -7.08 19.94 -5.51
C SER A 131 -7.02 19.77 -4.00
N ASP A 132 -8.09 20.16 -3.30
CA ASP A 132 -8.18 20.05 -1.84
C ASP A 132 -8.03 18.58 -1.38
N GLU A 133 -8.57 17.62 -2.13
CA GLU A 133 -8.36 16.18 -1.93
C GLU A 133 -6.89 15.78 -2.08
N THR A 134 -6.19 16.23 -3.13
CA THR A 134 -4.76 15.92 -3.29
C THR A 134 -3.91 16.56 -2.19
N ILE A 135 -4.23 17.79 -1.76
CA ILE A 135 -3.58 18.45 -0.61
C ILE A 135 -3.78 17.62 0.66
N ILE A 136 -5.01 17.16 0.93
CA ILE A 136 -5.29 16.25 2.05
C ILE A 136 -4.48 14.95 1.92
N SER A 137 -4.41 14.34 0.73
CA SER A 137 -3.63 13.10 0.53
C SER A 137 -2.13 13.30 0.75
N PHE A 138 -1.57 14.44 0.35
CA PHE A 138 -0.16 14.79 0.60
C PHE A 138 0.07 15.06 2.09
N LEU A 139 -0.83 15.79 2.77
CA LEU A 139 -0.72 16.06 4.20
C LEU A 139 -0.83 14.76 5.02
N VAL A 140 -1.81 13.90 4.74
CA VAL A 140 -1.98 12.60 5.41
C VAL A 140 -0.84 11.63 5.07
N GLY A 141 -0.30 11.68 3.85
CA GLY A 141 0.88 10.90 3.44
C GLY A 141 2.23 11.46 3.92
N SER A 142 2.26 12.71 4.38
CA SER A 142 3.45 13.39 4.94
C SER A 142 3.45 13.40 6.46
N MET A 143 2.28 13.41 7.10
CA MET A 143 2.16 13.19 8.54
C MET A 143 2.73 11.80 8.89
N PRO A 144 3.60 11.69 9.91
CA PRO A 144 4.13 10.41 10.35
C PRO A 144 3.02 9.62 11.06
N THR A 145 2.23 8.89 10.28
CA THR A 145 1.43 7.78 10.81
C THR A 145 2.40 6.79 11.47
N ALA A 146 2.23 6.53 12.77
CA ALA A 146 3.14 5.68 13.55
C ALA A 146 3.36 4.28 12.94
N SER A 147 2.40 3.81 12.14
CA SER A 147 2.46 2.59 11.34
C SER A 147 3.58 2.55 10.28
N ARG A 148 4.06 3.70 9.78
CA ARG A 148 5.00 3.72 8.63
C ARG A 148 6.42 3.27 8.98
N CYS A 149 6.76 3.14 10.25
CA CYS A 149 8.03 2.57 10.70
C CYS A 149 8.16 1.05 10.44
N ILE A 150 7.06 0.33 10.23
CA ILE A 150 7.04 -1.14 10.26
C ILE A 150 7.42 -1.78 8.90
N VAL A 151 7.22 -1.08 7.77
CA VAL A 151 7.18 -1.73 6.44
C VAL A 151 8.49 -1.59 5.62
N ASN A 152 9.52 -0.89 6.11
CA ASN A 152 10.82 -0.83 5.42
C ASN A 152 12.04 -0.82 6.35
N ALA A 153 12.03 -1.69 7.37
CA ALA A 153 13.17 -1.91 8.28
C ALA A 153 14.32 -2.73 7.64
N ARG A 154 14.61 -2.56 6.33
CA ARG A 154 15.71 -3.25 5.63
C ARG A 154 16.48 -2.41 4.61
N SER A 155 16.27 -1.08 4.57
CA SER A 155 17.16 -0.14 3.85
C SER A 155 17.29 1.22 4.55
N CYS A 156 17.48 1.18 5.87
CA CYS A 156 18.05 2.26 6.68
C CYS A 156 19.54 1.92 6.94
N CYS A 157 20.51 2.83 7.00
CA CYS A 157 20.52 4.29 6.82
C CYS A 157 21.85 4.70 6.15
N ALA A 158 21.84 5.52 5.09
CA ALA A 158 23.08 5.99 4.44
C ALA A 158 22.94 7.29 3.62
N ILE A 159 22.25 8.33 4.13
CA ILE A 159 22.46 9.71 3.64
C ILE A 159 22.71 10.61 4.84
N SER A 160 23.95 11.05 4.99
CA SER A 160 24.37 12.01 6.01
C SER A 160 23.87 13.42 5.65
N ALA A 161 23.26 14.10 6.62
CA ALA A 161 23.08 15.53 6.53
C ALA A 161 24.45 16.22 6.74
N PRO A 162 24.92 17.09 5.83
CA PRO A 162 26.17 17.81 6.03
C PRO A 162 25.98 18.85 7.15
N MET A 163 26.94 18.87 8.07
CA MET A 163 27.03 19.84 9.17
C MET A 163 27.34 21.24 8.60
N TRP A 164 26.37 22.15 8.66
CA TRP A 164 26.59 23.57 8.40
C TRP A 164 27.17 24.24 9.66
N ARG A 165 28.08 25.20 9.45
CA ARG A 165 28.88 25.89 10.48
C ARG A 165 29.11 27.34 10.07
#